data_AF-A0AAF1A344-F1
#
_entry.id   AF-A0AAF1A344-F1
#
_cell.length_a   1.000
_cell.length_b   1.000
_cell.length_c   1.000
_cell.angle_alpha   90.00
_cell.angle_beta   90.00
_cell.angle_gamma   90.00
#
_symmetry.space_group_name_H-M   'P 1'
#
loop_
_entity.id
_entity.type
_entity.pdbx_description
1 polymer ?
#
loop_
_entity_poly.entity_id
_entity_poly.type
_entity_poly.pdbx_seq_one_letter_code
_entity_poly.pdbx_strand_id
1 'polypeptide(L)'
;MSEGERDVLALLSRLDLGNVNFVESPPGDANQSVHIVAGEGLEAYLPLSDMVDISAEVQRLSKRLVKLQAEYDGLMARLSSPSFVEKAPEDIVRGVREKAAEAEEKLTLTRNRHNFLKSKVLIAN
;
A
#
# COMPACT_ATOMS: atom_id res chain seq x y z
N MET A 1 33.36 -13.34 -8.19
CA MET A 1 33.52 -13.08 -6.74
C MET A 1 33.28 -14.36 -5.96
N SER A 2 34.27 -14.77 -5.16
CA SER A 2 34.21 -15.95 -4.28
C SER A 2 33.25 -15.73 -3.10
N GLU A 3 32.83 -16.81 -2.45
CA GLU A 3 31.91 -16.79 -1.31
C GLU A 3 32.48 -15.98 -0.13
N GLY A 4 33.75 -16.21 0.24
CA GLY A 4 34.41 -15.49 1.34
C GLY A 4 34.58 -13.99 1.09
N GLU A 5 34.71 -13.54 -0.17
CA GLU A 5 34.73 -12.11 -0.49
C GLU A 5 33.36 -11.45 -0.26
N ARG A 6 32.26 -12.17 -0.50
CA ARG A 6 30.89 -11.64 -0.29
C ARG A 6 30.62 -11.44 1.18
N ASP A 7 31.03 -12.39 2.02
CA ASP A 7 30.83 -12.34 3.47
C ASP A 7 31.54 -11.13 4.09
N VAL A 8 32.79 -10.90 3.67
CA VAL A 8 33.59 -9.75 4.13
C VAL A 8 32.95 -8.44 3.68
N LEU A 9 32.53 -8.33 2.42
CA LEU A 9 31.88 -7.12 1.92
C LEU A 9 30.57 -6.84 2.66
N ALA A 10 29.71 -7.84 2.85
CA ALA A 10 28.47 -7.68 3.59
C ALA A 10 28.71 -7.26 5.04
N LEU A 11 29.70 -7.85 5.72
CA LEU A 11 30.08 -7.46 7.07
C LEU A 11 30.56 -6.01 7.16
N LEU A 12 31.47 -5.60 6.26
CA LEU A 12 32.04 -4.24 6.24
C LEU A 12 30.99 -3.19 5.89
N SER A 13 30.07 -3.52 5.00
CA SER A 13 28.99 -2.63 4.54
C SER A 13 27.72 -2.73 5.39
N ARG A 14 27.70 -3.60 6.42
CA ARG A 14 26.52 -3.90 7.26
C ARG A 14 25.28 -4.31 6.45
N LEU A 15 25.51 -5.04 5.37
CA LEU A 15 24.44 -5.59 4.54
C LEU A 15 24.02 -6.96 5.07
N ASP A 16 22.73 -7.24 4.97
CA ASP A 16 22.19 -8.57 5.25
C ASP A 16 22.43 -9.50 4.05
N LEU A 17 23.34 -10.48 4.21
CA LEU A 17 23.67 -11.47 3.18
C LEU A 17 22.46 -12.25 2.67
N GLY A 18 21.43 -12.46 3.51
CA GLY A 18 20.22 -13.15 3.09
C GLY A 18 19.39 -12.35 2.08
N ASN A 19 19.63 -11.05 1.99
CA ASN A 19 18.86 -10.10 1.19
C ASN A 19 19.71 -9.36 0.14
N VAL A 20 20.95 -9.79 -0.09
CA VAL A 20 21.83 -9.21 -1.12
C VAL A 20 22.21 -10.25 -2.15
N ASN A 21 21.91 -9.94 -3.40
CA ASN A 21 22.26 -10.76 -4.56
C ASN A 21 23.32 -10.06 -5.40
N PHE A 22 24.45 -10.75 -5.60
CA PHE A 22 25.50 -10.29 -6.52
C PHE A 22 25.31 -10.99 -7.86
N VAL A 23 25.05 -10.20 -8.89
CA VAL A 23 24.76 -10.67 -10.26
C VAL A 23 25.75 -10.05 -11.24
N GLU A 24 26.07 -10.78 -12.32
CA GLU A 24 27.01 -10.31 -13.35
C GLU A 24 26.32 -9.50 -14.47
N SER A 25 25.00 -9.38 -14.41
CA SER A 25 24.18 -8.60 -15.32
C SER A 25 23.05 -7.91 -14.57
N PRO A 26 22.48 -6.82 -15.09
CA PRO A 26 21.32 -6.17 -14.48
C PRO A 26 20.19 -7.19 -14.21
N PRO A 27 19.50 -7.09 -13.06
CA PRO A 27 18.41 -8.00 -12.73
C PRO A 27 17.22 -7.79 -13.68
N GLY A 28 16.37 -8.80 -13.84
CA GLY A 28 15.24 -8.77 -14.79
C GLY A 28 14.21 -7.66 -14.50
N ASP A 29 14.16 -7.19 -13.25
CA ASP A 29 13.32 -6.11 -12.74
C ASP A 29 14.09 -4.78 -12.56
N ALA A 30 15.27 -4.63 -13.19
CA ALA A 30 16.08 -3.41 -13.12
C ALA A 30 15.28 -2.13 -13.41
N ASN A 31 14.33 -2.19 -14.35
CA ASN A 31 13.44 -1.06 -14.71
C ASN A 31 12.47 -0.63 -13.58
N GLN A 32 12.32 -1.46 -12.56
CA GLN A 32 11.46 -1.24 -11.38
C GLN A 32 12.27 -1.02 -10.10
N SER A 33 13.58 -0.82 -10.23
CA SER A 33 14.51 -0.61 -9.12
C SER A 33 14.99 0.84 -9.06
N VAL A 34 15.44 1.27 -7.88
CA VAL A 34 16.36 2.41 -7.79
C VAL A 34 17.73 1.91 -8.22
N HIS A 35 18.31 2.51 -9.25
CA HIS A 35 19.61 2.14 -9.79
C HIS A 35 20.67 3.20 -9.43
N ILE A 36 21.83 2.75 -8.96
CA ILE A 36 22.99 3.59 -8.65
C ILE A 36 24.23 2.96 -9.28
N VAL A 37 25.01 3.76 -9.99
CA VAL A 37 26.37 3.39 -10.41
C VAL A 37 27.32 3.78 -9.28
N ALA A 38 27.84 2.79 -8.55
CA ALA A 38 28.69 3.01 -7.38
C ALA A 38 30.18 3.17 -7.75
N GLY A 39 30.58 2.71 -8.94
CA GLY A 39 31.94 2.82 -9.46
C GLY A 39 32.05 2.17 -10.84
N GLU A 40 33.26 2.16 -11.41
CA GLU A 40 33.52 1.52 -12.69
C GLU A 40 33.24 0.01 -12.60
N GLY A 41 32.25 -0.45 -13.38
CA GLY A 41 31.81 -1.85 -13.39
C GLY A 41 31.02 -2.28 -12.13
N LEU A 42 30.62 -1.36 -11.25
CA LEU A 42 29.81 -1.66 -10.06
C LEU A 42 28.50 -0.87 -10.08
N GLU A 43 27.41 -1.60 -10.23
CA GLU A 43 26.04 -1.09 -10.21
C GLU A 43 25.28 -1.72 -9.03
N ALA A 44 24.42 -0.93 -8.39
CA ALA A 44 23.55 -1.36 -7.31
C ALA A 44 22.09 -1.11 -7.71
N TYR A 45 21.26 -2.12 -7.50
CA TYR A 45 19.83 -2.09 -7.78
C TYR A 45 19.08 -2.39 -6.49
N LEU A 46 18.16 -1.50 -6.11
CA LEU A 46 17.25 -1.69 -5.01
C LEU A 46 15.83 -1.85 -5.55
N PRO A 47 15.27 -3.08 -5.58
CA PRO A 47 13.91 -3.32 -6.06
C PRO A 47 12.90 -2.51 -5.24
N LEU A 48 12.09 -1.68 -5.92
CA LEU A 48 11.04 -0.91 -5.25
C LEU A 48 9.89 -1.78 -4.77
N SER A 49 9.71 -2.96 -5.37
CA SER A 49 8.76 -3.98 -4.95
C SER A 49 9.02 -4.48 -3.54
N ASP A 50 10.29 -4.51 -3.12
CA ASP A 50 10.72 -5.07 -1.83
C ASP A 50 10.74 -4.02 -0.72
N MET A 51 10.74 -2.73 -1.06
CA MET A 51 10.73 -1.62 -0.10
C MET A 51 9.36 -1.31 0.51
N VAL A 52 8.25 -1.82 -0.07
CA VAL A 52 6.91 -1.63 0.48
C VAL A 52 6.38 -2.98 0.92
N ASP A 53 6.21 -3.19 2.22
CA ASP A 53 5.49 -4.37 2.73
C ASP A 53 4.03 -4.29 2.29
N ILE A 54 3.75 -4.87 1.12
CA ILE A 54 2.43 -4.89 0.50
C ILE A 54 1.44 -5.63 1.40
N SER A 55 1.90 -6.64 2.16
CA SER A 55 1.05 -7.39 3.09
C SER A 55 0.61 -6.51 4.27
N ALA A 56 1.54 -5.77 4.88
CA ALA A 56 1.22 -4.80 5.93
C ALA A 56 0.33 -3.67 5.40
N GLU A 57 0.57 -3.20 4.19
CA GLU A 57 -0.25 -2.16 3.56
C GLU A 57 -1.67 -2.66 3.27
N VAL A 58 -1.83 -3.89 2.76
CA VAL A 58 -3.14 -4.53 2.58
C VAL A 58 -3.87 -4.66 3.93
N GLN A 59 -3.19 -5.08 4.99
CA GLN A 59 -3.79 -5.14 6.33
C GLN A 59 -4.21 -3.76 6.85
N ARG A 60 -3.38 -2.73 6.64
CA ARG A 60 -3.69 -1.35 7.03
C ARG A 60 -4.92 -0.83 6.29
N LEU A 61 -4.98 -1.04 4.98
CA LEU A 61 -6.12 -0.65 4.15
C LEU A 61 -7.39 -1.42 4.52
N SER A 62 -7.29 -2.72 4.84
CA SER A 62 -8.41 -3.53 5.31
C SER A 62 -9.00 -2.96 6.61
N LYS A 63 -8.15 -2.64 7.61
CA LYS A 63 -8.60 -1.99 8.85
C LYS A 63 -9.24 -0.62 8.60
N ARG A 64 -8.70 0.16 7.65
CA ARG A 64 -9.26 1.45 7.26
C ARG A 64 -10.64 1.29 6.61
N LEU A 65 -10.82 0.30 5.73
CA LEU A 65 -12.09 0.00 5.09
C LEU A 65 -13.18 -0.34 6.12
N VAL A 66 -12.86 -1.15 7.13
CA VAL A 66 -13.83 -1.47 8.21
C VAL A 66 -14.30 -0.20 8.92
N LYS A 67 -13.38 0.71 9.27
CA LYS A 67 -13.73 1.96 9.95
C LYS A 67 -14.58 2.88 9.08
N LEU A 68 -14.19 3.07 7.82
CA LEU A 68 -14.93 3.91 6.88
C LEU A 68 -16.31 3.33 6.57
N GLN A 69 -16.43 2.00 6.51
CA GLN A 69 -17.72 1.34 6.26
C GLN A 69 -18.67 1.57 7.43
N ALA A 70 -18.20 1.41 8.67
CA ALA A 70 -19.01 1.68 9.86
C ALA A 70 -19.48 3.14 9.93
N GLU A 71 -18.63 4.09 9.55
CA GLU A 71 -18.99 5.52 9.46
C GLU A 71 -20.09 5.75 8.41
N TYR A 72 -19.89 5.23 7.19
CA TYR A 72 -20.87 5.33 6.10
C TYR A 72 -22.21 4.69 6.47
N ASP A 73 -22.18 3.48 7.04
CA ASP A 73 -23.40 2.76 7.45
C ASP A 73 -24.17 3.54 8.51
N GLY A 74 -23.47 4.19 9.45
CA GLY A 74 -24.09 5.05 10.46
C GLY A 74 -24.77 6.29 9.84
N LEU A 75 -24.15 6.91 8.83
CA LEU A 75 -24.75 8.03 8.10
C LEU A 75 -25.97 7.58 7.29
N MET A 76 -25.86 6.44 6.61
CA MET A 76 -26.96 5.86 5.83
C MET A 76 -28.13 5.42 6.71
N ALA A 77 -27.87 4.84 7.88
CA ALA A 77 -28.90 4.50 8.84
C ALA A 77 -29.71 5.74 9.26
N ARG A 78 -29.03 6.87 9.52
CA ARG A 78 -29.71 8.14 9.81
C ARG A 78 -30.55 8.62 8.63
N LEU A 79 -30.01 8.59 7.41
CA LEU A 79 -30.71 9.01 6.19
C LEU A 79 -31.88 8.10 5.80
N SER A 80 -31.84 6.83 6.20
CA SER A 80 -32.95 5.88 6.00
C SER A 80 -34.07 6.03 7.03
N SER A 81 -33.84 6.74 8.14
CA SER A 81 -34.83 6.92 9.20
C SER A 81 -35.82 8.02 8.82
N PRO A 82 -37.12 7.70 8.62
CA PRO A 82 -38.13 8.72 8.29
C PRO A 82 -38.22 9.80 9.36
N SER A 83 -38.12 9.41 10.65
CA SER A 83 -38.13 10.37 11.75
C SER A 83 -36.95 11.34 11.73
N PHE A 84 -35.82 10.99 11.12
CA PHE A 84 -34.70 11.91 10.97
C PHE A 84 -34.91 12.81 9.74
N VAL A 85 -35.30 12.24 8.61
CA VAL A 85 -35.49 12.98 7.36
C VAL A 85 -36.64 13.99 7.46
N GLU A 86 -37.72 13.65 8.16
CA GLU A 86 -38.90 14.51 8.26
C GLU A 86 -38.82 15.54 9.39
N LYS A 87 -38.09 15.24 10.48
CA LYS A 87 -38.06 16.12 11.67
C LYS A 87 -36.79 16.94 11.82
N ALA A 88 -35.68 16.54 11.18
CA ALA A 88 -34.45 17.31 11.24
C ALA A 88 -34.52 18.53 10.30
N PRO A 89 -33.88 19.66 10.66
CA PRO A 89 -33.75 20.79 9.75
C PRO A 89 -33.09 20.38 8.43
N GLU A 90 -33.53 20.99 7.33
CA GLU A 90 -33.07 20.66 5.97
C GLU A 90 -31.54 20.77 5.84
N ASP A 91 -30.93 21.81 6.41
CA ASP A 91 -29.47 21.99 6.41
C ASP A 91 -28.72 20.84 7.10
N ILE A 92 -29.31 20.25 8.14
CA ILE A 92 -28.73 19.10 8.85
C ILE A 92 -28.84 17.84 7.99
N VAL A 93 -29.99 17.63 7.34
CA VAL A 93 -30.18 16.49 6.43
C VAL A 93 -29.22 16.60 5.24
N ARG A 94 -29.07 17.79 4.65
CA ARG A 94 -28.13 18.05 3.56
C ARG A 94 -26.69 17.77 3.97
N GLY A 95 -26.26 18.28 5.13
CA GLY A 95 -24.91 18.02 5.64
C GLY A 95 -24.63 16.54 5.93
N VAL A 96 -25.63 15.76 6.36
CA VAL A 96 -25.47 14.30 6.53
C VAL A 96 -25.37 13.59 5.16
N ARG A 97 -26.13 14.03 4.15
CA ARG A 97 -26.03 13.49 2.78
C ARG A 97 -24.66 13.76 2.15
N GLU A 98 -24.14 14.98 2.30
CA GLU A 98 -22.81 15.35 1.82
C GLU A 98 -21.73 14.49 2.49
N LYS A 99 -21.79 14.35 3.82
CA LYS A 99 -20.85 13.47 4.55
C LYS A 99 -20.95 12.01 4.11
N ALA A 100 -22.15 11.51 3.81
CA ALA A 100 -22.34 10.14 3.32
C ALA A 100 -21.68 9.96 1.94
N ALA A 101 -21.84 10.94 1.03
CA ALA A 101 -21.21 10.92 -0.28
C ALA A 101 -19.67 10.97 -0.19
N GLU A 102 -19.11 11.83 0.66
CA GLU A 102 -17.66 11.86 0.90
C GLU A 102 -17.13 10.54 1.48
N ALA A 103 -17.88 9.93 2.41
CA ALA A 103 -17.51 8.65 3.01
C ALA A 103 -17.55 7.52 1.97
N GLU A 104 -18.54 7.52 1.08
CA GLU A 104 -18.67 6.57 -0.04
C GLU A 104 -17.51 6.69 -1.04
N GLU A 105 -17.12 7.92 -1.39
CA GLU A 105 -15.98 8.16 -2.29
C GLU A 105 -14.68 7.65 -1.66
N LYS A 106 -14.43 7.99 -0.39
CA LYS A 106 -13.27 7.50 0.36
C LYS A 106 -13.24 5.97 0.46
N LEU A 107 -14.39 5.34 0.67
CA LEU A 107 -14.55 3.88 0.65
C LEU A 107 -14.16 3.30 -0.70
N THR A 108 -14.68 3.87 -1.79
CA THR A 108 -14.43 3.41 -3.15
C THR A 108 -12.95 3.48 -3.52
N LEU A 109 -12.31 4.62 -3.28
CA LEU A 109 -10.88 4.80 -3.55
C LEU A 109 -10.02 3.85 -2.72
N THR A 110 -10.31 3.72 -1.43
CA THR A 110 -9.58 2.81 -0.53
C THR A 110 -9.76 1.35 -0.96
N ARG A 111 -10.96 0.97 -1.38
CA ARG A 111 -11.29 -0.39 -1.85
C ARG A 111 -10.57 -0.72 -3.15
N ASN A 112 -10.55 0.21 -4.10
CA ASN A 112 -9.83 0.05 -5.36
C ASN A 112 -8.33 -0.16 -5.11
N ARG A 113 -7.72 0.66 -4.25
CA ARG A 113 -6.31 0.50 -3.88
C ARG A 113 -6.05 -0.83 -3.18
N HIS A 114 -6.89 -1.20 -2.21
CA HIS A 114 -6.79 -2.49 -1.51
C HIS A 114 -6.85 -3.67 -2.49
N ASN A 115 -7.80 -3.65 -3.43
CA ASN A 115 -7.96 -4.72 -4.41
C ASN A 115 -6.78 -4.81 -5.38
N PHE A 116 -6.25 -3.67 -5.83
CA PHE A 116 -5.06 -3.62 -6.65
C PHE A 116 -3.84 -4.22 -5.94
N LEU A 117 -3.63 -3.89 -4.66
CA LEU A 117 -2.51 -4.44 -3.90
C LEU A 117 -2.71 -5.92 -3.58
N LYS A 118 -3.93 -6.33 -3.23
CA LYS A 118 -4.27 -7.74 -2.98
C LYS A 118 -4.07 -8.62 -4.21
N SER A 119 -4.38 -8.13 -5.42
CA SER A 119 -4.13 -8.89 -6.65
C SER A 119 -2.64 -9.03 -6.95
N LYS A 120 -1.82 -8.01 -6.65
CA LYS A 120 -0.36 -8.08 -6.77
C LYS A 120 0.26 -9.12 -5.82
N VAL A 121 -0.23 -9.22 -4.58
CA VAL A 121 0.20 -10.29 -3.64
C VAL A 121 -0.14 -11.68 -4.16
N LEU A 122 -1.30 -11.85 -4.81
CA LEU A 122 -1.73 -13.15 -5.32
C LEU A 122 -0.94 -13.63 -6.55
N ILE A 123 -0.37 -12.70 -7.33
CA ILE A 123 0.40 -13.01 -8.55
C ILE A 123 1.88 -13.29 -8.21
N ALA A 124 2.36 -12.87 -7.04
CA ALA A 124 3.74 -13.02 -6.60
C ALA A 124 4.03 -14.33 -5.82
N ASN A 125 3.05 -15.22 -5.67
CA ASN A 125 3.18 -16.52 -5.00
C ASN A 125 3.12 -17.69 -5.98
#